data_AF-A0A2C9LEZ2-F1
#
_entry.id   AF-A0A2C9LEZ2-F1
#
_cell.length_a   1.000
_cell.length_b   1.000
_cell.length_c   1.000
_cell.angle_alpha   90.00
_cell.angle_beta   90.00
_cell.angle_gamma   90.00
#
_symmetry.space_group_name_H-M   'P 1'
#
loop_
_entity.id
_entity.type
_entity.pdbx_description
1 polymer ?
#
loop_
_entity_poly.entity_id
_entity_poly.type
_entity_poly.pdbx_seq_one_letter_code
_entity_poly.pdbx_strand_id
1 'polypeptide(L)'
;MDGQIETDVAEKKIQHFFELHNSNSLWALSLYHNINSQWVVSLYHNINSLWVLCLYHNINSLWVLCLYHNINSLWVLSLYHNSNSLWVLSLYHNSNRLWVLSLYHNINSLWVLSLYHNSNSLWVLSLYHNSNRLWVISHYHNSNSRWVLSYYHSPQ
;
A
#
# COMPACT_ATOMS: atom_id res chain seq x y z
N MET A 1 33.79 32.25 7.95
CA MET A 1 32.59 32.24 7.08
C MET A 1 32.29 30.77 6.78
N ASP A 2 31.85 29.87 7.67
CA ASP A 2 31.07 29.88 8.93
C ASP A 2 29.61 30.29 8.85
N GLY A 3 28.85 29.71 7.90
CA GLY A 3 27.38 29.84 8.02
C GLY A 3 26.51 29.25 6.92
N GLN A 4 27.06 28.61 5.89
CA GLN A 4 26.25 28.10 4.76
C GLN A 4 26.34 26.60 4.51
N ILE A 5 27.09 25.86 5.33
CA ILE A 5 27.21 24.39 5.21
C ILE A 5 26.23 23.65 6.15
N GLU A 6 25.55 24.35 7.07
CA GLU A 6 24.68 23.73 8.08
C GLU A 6 23.19 23.56 7.70
N THR A 7 22.77 23.80 6.45
CA THR A 7 21.31 23.73 6.10
C THR A 7 20.91 22.84 4.94
N ASP A 8 21.82 22.11 4.29
CA ASP A 8 21.46 21.16 3.20
C ASP A 8 21.46 19.67 3.63
N VAL A 9 21.45 19.41 4.94
CA VAL A 9 21.12 18.10 5.55
C VAL A 9 19.59 17.92 5.72
N ALA A 10 18.79 18.74 5.04
CA ALA A 10 17.34 18.57 4.98
C ALA A 10 16.99 17.30 4.19
N GLU A 11 16.82 16.19 4.90
CA GLU A 11 16.42 14.89 4.38
C GLU A 11 15.20 15.02 3.46
N LYS A 12 15.38 14.67 2.17
CA LYS A 12 14.35 14.83 1.13
C LYS A 12 13.04 14.12 1.49
N LYS A 13 11.95 14.89 1.57
CA LYS A 13 10.59 14.39 1.35
C LYS A 13 10.41 14.17 -0.14
N ILE A 14 10.21 12.92 -0.54
CA ILE A 14 9.97 12.55 -1.94
C ILE A 14 8.47 12.26 -2.11
N GLN A 15 7.82 12.90 -3.08
CA GLN A 15 6.41 12.68 -3.43
C GLN A 15 6.33 12.04 -4.82
N HIS A 16 5.50 11.02 -4.99
CA HIS A 16 5.20 10.39 -6.28
C HIS A 16 3.69 10.31 -6.49
N PHE A 17 3.24 10.67 -7.69
CA PHE A 17 1.85 10.61 -8.11
C PHE A 17 1.74 9.83 -9.43
N PHE A 18 0.94 8.77 -9.43
CA PHE A 18 0.64 7.97 -10.62
C PHE A 18 -0.87 8.02 -10.89
N GLU A 19 -1.25 8.33 -12.12
CA GLU A 19 -2.64 8.32 -12.53
C GLU A 19 -2.77 7.66 -13.90
N LEU A 20 -3.59 6.60 -13.99
CA LEU A 20 -3.79 5.83 -15.21
C LEU A 20 -5.28 5.58 -15.45
N HIS A 21 -5.67 5.79 -16.71
CA HIS A 21 -7.05 5.71 -17.18
C HIS A 21 -7.16 4.74 -18.36
N ASN A 22 -8.30 4.06 -18.45
CA ASN A 22 -8.81 3.39 -19.66
C ASN A 22 -7.79 2.47 -20.35
N SER A 23 -7.66 1.25 -19.84
CA SER A 23 -6.75 0.26 -20.43
C SER A 23 -7.29 -1.16 -20.30
N ASN A 24 -6.96 -2.00 -21.28
CA ASN A 24 -7.31 -3.42 -21.22
C ASN A 24 -6.49 -4.15 -20.15
N SER A 25 -5.19 -3.86 -20.07
CA SER A 25 -4.29 -4.49 -19.12
C SER A 25 -3.18 -3.53 -18.70
N LEU A 26 -2.92 -3.44 -17.41
CA LEU A 26 -1.83 -2.64 -16.85
C LEU A 26 -1.01 -3.45 -15.85
N TRP A 27 0.30 -3.20 -15.89
CA TRP A 27 1.27 -3.68 -14.92
C TRP A 27 2.01 -2.49 -14.35
N ALA A 28 1.90 -2.30 -13.04
CA ALA A 28 2.59 -1.26 -12.30
C ALA A 28 3.60 -1.89 -11.34
N LEU A 29 4.85 -1.44 -11.43
CA LEU A 29 5.94 -1.85 -10.55
C LEU A 29 6.55 -0.62 -9.91
N SER A 30 6.65 -0.60 -8.59
CA SER A 30 7.33 0.46 -7.85
C SER A 30 8.32 -0.12 -6.84
N LEU A 31 9.57 0.34 -6.91
CA LEU A 31 10.67 -0.12 -6.06
C LEU A 31 11.29 1.07 -5.34
N TYR A 32 11.32 1.02 -4.01
CA TYR A 32 11.83 2.09 -3.16
C TYR A 32 12.81 1.53 -2.13
N HIS A 33 13.98 2.15 -2.01
CA HIS A 33 15.07 1.65 -1.16
C HIS A 33 15.77 2.81 -0.43
N ASN A 34 16.04 2.64 0.86
CA ASN A 34 16.77 3.59 1.71
C ASN A 34 16.22 5.02 1.63
N ILE A 35 14.97 5.20 2.02
CA ILE A 35 14.28 6.50 1.95
C ILE A 35 13.98 7.00 3.36
N ASN A 36 14.29 8.27 3.64
CA ASN A 36 13.91 8.85 4.91
C ASN A 36 12.41 9.14 5.00
N SER A 37 11.86 9.80 3.97
CA SER A 37 10.43 10.10 3.94
C SER A 37 9.86 10.06 2.53
N GLN A 38 8.73 9.37 2.37
CA GLN A 38 8.09 9.15 1.07
C GLN A 38 6.58 9.26 1.17
N TRP A 39 5.98 9.91 0.16
CA TRP A 39 4.54 9.90 -0.10
C TRP A 39 4.30 9.30 -1.48
N VAL A 40 3.43 8.31 -1.55
CA VAL A 40 3.03 7.67 -2.81
C VAL A 40 1.51 7.78 -2.95
N VAL A 41 1.08 8.34 -4.08
CA VAL A 41 -0.33 8.38 -4.47
C VAL A 41 -0.47 7.67 -5.80
N SER A 42 -1.41 6.72 -5.88
CA SER A 42 -1.71 6.03 -7.13
C SER A 42 -3.22 5.96 -7.37
N LEU A 43 -3.62 6.34 -8.59
CA LEU A 43 -4.99 6.40 -9.06
C LEU A 43 -5.15 5.55 -10.32
N TYR A 44 -6.08 4.61 -10.29
CA TYR A 44 -6.33 3.69 -11.39
C TYR A 44 -7.81 3.63 -11.71
N HIS A 45 -8.18 3.99 -12.95
CA HIS A 45 -9.56 4.12 -13.39
C HIS A 45 -9.86 3.29 -14.65
N ASN A 46 -10.98 2.56 -14.61
CA ASN A 46 -11.57 1.86 -15.77
C ASN A 46 -10.57 0.91 -16.44
N ILE A 47 -10.13 -0.11 -15.70
CA ILE A 47 -9.12 -1.06 -16.16
C ILE A 47 -9.71 -2.46 -16.16
N ASN A 48 -9.52 -3.22 -17.23
CA ASN A 48 -10.03 -4.58 -17.27
C ASN A 48 -9.16 -5.56 -16.45
N SER A 49 -7.82 -5.48 -16.57
CA SER A 49 -6.90 -6.20 -15.68
C SER A 49 -5.77 -5.31 -15.17
N LEU A 50 -5.58 -5.28 -13.85
CA LEU A 50 -4.49 -4.52 -13.23
C LEU A 50 -3.68 -5.40 -12.29
N TRP A 51 -2.37 -5.39 -12.50
CA TRP A 51 -1.37 -5.98 -11.61
C TRP A 51 -0.52 -4.87 -11.02
N VAL A 52 -0.47 -4.79 -9.69
CA VAL A 52 0.35 -3.82 -8.96
C VAL A 52 1.30 -4.58 -8.04
N LEU A 53 2.59 -4.31 -8.20
CA LEU A 53 3.65 -4.76 -7.30
C LEU A 53 4.38 -3.56 -6.71
N CYS A 54 4.35 -3.44 -5.39
CA CYS A 54 5.09 -2.41 -4.66
C CYS A 54 6.05 -3.05 -3.66
N LEU A 55 7.33 -2.70 -3.76
CA LEU A 55 8.37 -3.11 -2.82
C LEU A 55 9.00 -1.89 -2.17
N TYR A 56 8.96 -1.87 -0.84
CA TYR A 56 9.53 -0.80 -0.02
C TYR A 56 10.51 -1.41 0.97
N HIS A 57 11.76 -0.93 0.95
CA HIS A 57 12.83 -1.46 1.79
C HIS A 57 13.57 -0.33 2.51
N ASN A 58 13.72 -0.45 3.83
CA ASN A 58 14.41 0.50 4.70
C ASN A 58 13.86 1.92 4.54
N ILE A 59 12.66 2.15 5.06
CA ILE A 59 12.00 3.47 4.99
C ILE A 59 11.71 4.00 6.38
N ASN A 60 12.19 5.19 6.72
CA ASN A 60 11.91 5.75 8.05
C ASN A 60 10.43 6.19 8.17
N SER A 61 9.89 6.90 7.18
CA SER A 61 8.47 7.26 7.13
C SER A 61 7.85 7.07 5.74
N LEU A 62 6.73 6.34 5.67
CA LEU A 62 6.03 6.06 4.43
C LEU A 62 4.53 6.35 4.56
N TRP A 63 3.99 7.11 3.61
CA TRP A 63 2.57 7.29 3.41
C TRP A 63 2.18 6.81 2.01
N VAL A 64 1.27 5.84 1.93
CA VAL A 64 0.76 5.28 0.68
C VAL A 64 -0.75 5.49 0.59
N LEU A 65 -1.19 6.07 -0.51
CA LEU A 65 -2.59 6.18 -0.89
C LEU A 65 -2.80 5.50 -2.25
N CYS A 66 -3.66 4.49 -2.30
CA CYS A 66 -4.06 3.85 -3.54
C CYS A 66 -5.57 3.92 -3.72
N LEU A 67 -6.02 4.46 -4.86
CA LEU A 67 -7.42 4.48 -5.26
C LEU A 67 -7.59 3.67 -6.55
N TYR A 68 -8.47 2.67 -6.48
CA TYR A 68 -8.79 1.79 -7.60
C TYR A 68 -10.29 1.89 -7.88
N HIS A 69 -10.65 2.29 -9.10
CA HIS A 69 -12.05 2.52 -9.48
C HIS A 69 -12.41 1.80 -10.77
N ASN A 70 -13.51 1.04 -10.74
CA ASN A 70 -14.03 0.25 -11.86
C ASN A 70 -12.96 -0.67 -12.46
N ILE A 71 -12.50 -1.64 -11.68
CA ILE A 71 -11.49 -2.60 -12.14
C ILE A 71 -12.10 -4.00 -12.22
N ASN A 72 -12.11 -4.61 -13.40
CA ASN A 72 -12.74 -5.93 -13.54
C ASN A 72 -11.94 -7.01 -12.78
N SER A 73 -10.62 -7.05 -12.97
CA SER A 73 -9.70 -7.93 -12.22
C SER A 73 -8.50 -7.16 -11.67
N LEU A 74 -8.28 -7.27 -10.36
CA LEU A 74 -7.22 -6.58 -9.66
C LEU A 74 -6.38 -7.55 -8.85
N TRP A 75 -5.06 -7.45 -9.03
CA TRP A 75 -4.07 -8.12 -8.20
C TRP A 75 -3.10 -7.09 -7.62
N VAL A 76 -3.03 -6.99 -6.30
CA VAL A 76 -2.11 -6.11 -5.59
C VAL A 76 -1.22 -6.93 -4.68
N LEU A 77 0.09 -6.76 -4.86
CA LEU A 77 1.11 -7.27 -3.96
C LEU A 77 1.93 -6.10 -3.40
N SER A 78 1.93 -5.96 -2.09
CA SER A 78 2.70 -4.93 -1.40
C SER A 78 3.62 -5.55 -0.34
N LEU A 79 4.92 -5.35 -0.47
CA LEU A 79 5.92 -5.80 0.50
C LEU A 79 6.58 -4.59 1.14
N TYR A 80 6.57 -4.54 2.46
CA TYR A 80 7.20 -3.49 3.26
C TYR A 80 8.18 -4.13 4.24
N HIS A 81 9.46 -3.78 4.10
CA HIS A 81 10.53 -4.32 4.91
C HIS A 81 11.28 -3.20 5.62
N ASN A 82 11.36 -3.28 6.95
CA ASN A 82 11.97 -2.31 7.84
C ASN A 82 11.38 -0.91 7.67
N SER A 83 10.46 -0.54 8.57
CA SER A 83 9.96 0.83 8.61
C SER A 83 9.73 1.35 10.03
N ASN A 84 10.08 2.61 10.30
CA ASN A 84 9.76 3.20 11.61
C ASN A 84 8.28 3.60 11.67
N SER A 85 7.76 4.20 10.61
CA SER A 85 6.36 4.58 10.48
C SER A 85 5.83 4.28 9.09
N LEU A 86 4.71 3.55 9.05
CA LEU A 86 4.03 3.20 7.81
C LEU A 86 2.54 3.47 7.94
N TRP A 87 2.01 4.20 6.98
CA TRP A 87 0.60 4.47 6.80
C TRP A 87 0.17 4.06 5.40
N VAL A 88 -0.79 3.15 5.31
CA VAL A 88 -1.36 2.69 4.04
C VAL A 88 -2.86 2.91 4.07
N LEU A 89 -3.35 3.66 3.08
CA LEU A 89 -4.75 3.82 2.77
C LEU A 89 -5.03 3.24 1.38
N SER A 90 -5.95 2.29 1.31
CA SER A 90 -6.34 1.63 0.07
C SER A 90 -7.86 1.65 -0.09
N LEU A 91 -8.33 2.23 -1.18
CA LEU A 91 -9.75 2.30 -1.52
C LEU A 91 -9.99 1.57 -2.84
N TYR A 92 -10.91 0.62 -2.80
CA TYR A 92 -11.29 -0.19 -3.94
C TYR A 92 -12.78 -0.03 -4.20
N HIS A 93 -13.13 0.58 -5.33
CA HIS A 93 -14.50 0.84 -5.72
C HIS A 93 -14.85 0.10 -7.01
N ASN A 94 -15.87 -0.77 -6.94
CA ASN A 94 -16.35 -1.62 -8.02
C ASN A 94 -15.27 -2.53 -8.60
N SER A 95 -15.24 -3.77 -8.12
CA SER A 95 -14.37 -4.81 -8.68
C SER A 95 -15.07 -6.15 -8.84
N ASN A 96 -14.86 -6.85 -9.96
CA ASN A 96 -15.42 -8.20 -10.09
C ASN A 96 -14.55 -9.22 -9.33
N ARG A 97 -13.23 -9.12 -9.48
CA ARG A 97 -12.27 -9.98 -8.77
C ARG A 97 -11.17 -9.12 -8.19
N LEU A 98 -10.98 -9.22 -6.88
CA LEU A 98 -9.96 -8.49 -6.16
C LEU A 98 -9.13 -9.45 -5.32
N TRP A 99 -7.81 -9.37 -5.50
CA TRP A 99 -6.82 -10.09 -4.73
C TRP A 99 -5.80 -9.09 -4.18
N VAL A 100 -5.66 -9.05 -2.86
CA VAL A 100 -4.71 -8.19 -2.17
C VAL A 100 -3.86 -9.04 -1.24
N LEU A 101 -2.56 -8.97 -1.42
CA LEU A 101 -1.56 -9.56 -0.54
C LEU A 101 -0.65 -8.46 -0.01
N SER A 102 -0.60 -8.33 1.31
CA SER A 102 0.27 -7.38 1.98
C SER A 102 1.15 -8.07 3.02
N LEU A 103 2.47 -7.91 2.89
CA LEU A 103 3.45 -8.42 3.84
C LEU A 103 4.19 -7.25 4.47
N TYR A 104 4.24 -7.26 5.80
CA TYR A 104 4.86 -6.22 6.62
C TYR A 104 5.87 -6.87 7.55
N HIS A 105 7.12 -6.44 7.48
CA HIS A 105 8.22 -7.00 8.27
C HIS A 105 9.01 -5.91 8.98
N ASN A 106 9.21 -6.06 10.29
CA ASN A 106 9.97 -5.16 11.16
C ASN A 106 9.46 -3.71 11.08
N ILE A 107 8.25 -3.46 11.59
CA ILE A 107 7.62 -2.14 11.53
C ILE A 107 7.35 -1.59 12.92
N ASN A 108 7.99 -0.48 13.30
CA ASN A 108 7.78 0.06 14.63
C ASN A 108 6.35 0.60 14.82
N SER A 109 5.80 1.31 13.84
CA SER A 109 4.41 1.77 13.86
C SER A 109 3.74 1.58 12.50
N LEU A 110 2.62 0.85 12.50
CA LEU A 110 1.86 0.50 11.32
C LEU A 110 0.39 0.92 11.46
N TRP A 111 -0.09 1.67 10.47
CA TRP A 111 -1.49 2.01 10.30
C TRP A 111 -1.96 1.59 8.91
N VAL A 112 -2.96 0.73 8.85
CA VAL A 112 -3.55 0.25 7.59
C VAL A 112 -5.05 0.46 7.63
N LEU A 113 -5.55 1.14 6.60
CA LEU A 113 -6.97 1.26 6.33
C LEU A 113 -7.27 0.77 4.90
N SER A 114 -8.17 -0.19 4.81
CA SER A 114 -8.63 -0.74 3.53
C SER A 114 -10.14 -0.69 3.44
N LEU A 115 -10.67 0.02 2.44
CA LEU A 115 -12.11 0.08 2.17
C LEU A 115 -12.41 -0.57 0.83
N TYR A 116 -13.34 -1.52 0.84
CA TYR A 116 -13.76 -2.27 -0.33
C TYR A 116 -15.26 -2.05 -0.54
N HIS A 117 -15.62 -1.51 -1.70
CA HIS A 117 -16.99 -1.23 -2.08
C HIS A 117 -17.35 -1.96 -3.37
N ASN A 118 -18.43 -2.76 -3.33
CA ASN A 118 -18.95 -3.54 -4.45
C ASN A 118 -17.90 -4.48 -5.06
N SER A 119 -17.73 -5.65 -4.43
CA SER A 119 -16.82 -6.68 -4.93
C SER A 119 -17.52 -8.02 -5.12
N ASN A 120 -17.58 -8.56 -6.34
CA ASN A 120 -18.19 -9.89 -6.54
C ASN A 120 -17.37 -10.99 -5.84
N SER A 121 -16.04 -10.92 -5.95
CA SER A 121 -15.13 -11.81 -5.25
C SER A 121 -13.93 -11.07 -4.70
N LEU A 122 -13.65 -11.30 -3.42
CA LEU A 122 -12.60 -10.62 -2.68
C LEU A 122 -11.75 -11.62 -1.89
N TRP A 123 -10.44 -11.54 -2.10
CA TRP A 123 -9.41 -12.26 -1.37
C TRP A 123 -8.40 -11.27 -0.80
N VAL A 124 -8.27 -11.26 0.53
CA VAL A 124 -7.31 -10.41 1.24
C VAL A 124 -6.49 -11.28 2.18
N LEU A 125 -5.16 -11.20 2.03
CA LEU A 125 -4.20 -11.78 2.94
C LEU A 125 -3.26 -10.71 3.45
N SER A 126 -3.15 -10.59 4.77
CA SER A 126 -2.23 -9.66 5.42
C SER A 126 -1.38 -10.41 6.45
N LEU A 127 -0.06 -10.33 6.30
CA LEU A 127 0.89 -10.90 7.26
C LEU A 127 1.73 -9.78 7.88
N TYR A 128 1.78 -9.78 9.21
CA TYR A 128 2.53 -8.82 10.00
C TYR A 128 3.54 -9.56 10.86
N HIS A 129 4.81 -9.23 10.68
CA HIS A 129 5.91 -9.81 11.42
C HIS A 129 6.71 -8.70 12.10
N ASN A 130 6.91 -8.81 13.40
CA ASN A 130 7.64 -7.86 14.24
C ASN A 130 7.10 -6.44 14.10
N SER A 131 5.91 -6.19 14.63
CA SER A 131 5.40 -4.82 14.77
C SER A 131 5.26 -4.42 16.23
N ASN A 132 5.66 -3.20 16.59
CA ASN A 132 5.50 -2.74 17.98
C ASN A 132 4.13 -2.11 18.21
N ARG A 133 3.64 -1.33 17.23
CA ARG A 133 2.31 -0.73 17.24
C ARG A 133 1.62 -1.03 15.93
N LEU A 134 0.48 -1.72 16.00
CA LEU A 134 -0.28 -2.14 14.83
C LEU A 134 -1.74 -1.69 14.97
N TRP A 135 -2.22 -0.96 13.97
CA TRP A 135 -3.62 -0.62 13.81
C TRP A 135 -4.08 -0.96 12.39
N VAL A 136 -5.06 -1.85 12.28
CA VAL A 136 -5.56 -2.35 11.00
C VAL A 136 -7.08 -2.27 11.03
N ILE A 137 -7.65 -1.58 10.06
CA ILE A 137 -9.08 -1.57 9.79
C ILE A 137 -9.32 -2.01 8.36
N SER A 138 -10.22 -2.97 8.21
CA SER A 138 -10.75 -3.35 6.91
C SER A 138 -12.27 -3.28 6.94
N HIS A 139 -12.85 -2.56 5.98
CA HIS A 139 -14.28 -2.44 5.84
C HIS A 139 -14.71 -2.91 4.46
N TYR A 140 -15.80 -3.67 4.41
CA TYR A 140 -16.26 -4.32 3.22
C TYR A 140 -17.76 -4.10 3.05
N HIS A 141 -18.13 -3.42 1.99
CA HIS A 141 -19.52 -3.17 1.64
C HIS A 141 -19.88 -3.91 0.35
N ASN A 142 -21.02 -4.62 0.40
CA ASN A 142 -21.62 -5.31 -0.74
C ASN A 142 -20.63 -6.26 -1.46
N SER A 143 -20.27 -7.35 -0.77
CA SER A 143 -19.42 -8.39 -1.35
C SER A 143 -20.13 -9.73 -1.39
N ASN A 144 -20.20 -10.36 -2.57
CA ASN A 144 -20.92 -11.64 -2.71
C ASN A 144 -20.09 -12.81 -2.13
N SER A 145 -18.77 -12.77 -2.31
CA SER A 145 -17.86 -13.78 -1.77
C SER A 145 -16.61 -13.13 -1.21
N ARG A 146 -16.21 -13.55 0.00
CA ARG A 146 -15.14 -12.92 0.76
C ARG A 146 -14.28 -13.93 1.50
N TRP A 147 -12.97 -13.81 1.31
CA TRP A 147 -11.95 -14.51 2.09
C TRP A 147 -10.97 -13.47 2.64
N VAL A 148 -10.87 -13.40 3.97
CA VAL A 148 -9.95 -12.50 4.67
C VAL A 148 -9.15 -13.31 5.66
N LEU A 149 -7.83 -13.25 5.56
CA LEU A 149 -6.92 -13.84 6.53
C LEU A 149 -5.91 -12.78 6.97
N SER A 150 -5.78 -12.60 8.28
CA SER A 150 -4.81 -11.72 8.89
C SER A 150 -4.02 -12.51 9.93
N TYR A 151 -2.69 -12.49 9.81
CA TYR A 151 -1.79 -13.15 10.75
C TYR A 151 -0.82 -12.15 11.34
N TYR A 152 -0.63 -12.24 12.65
CA TYR A 152 0.23 -11.36 13.41
C TYR A 152 1.23 -12.16 14.24
N HIS A 153 2.52 -11.89 14.04
CA HIS A 153 3.60 -12.43 14.86
C HIS A 153 4.44 -11.27 15.40
N SER A 154 4.51 -11.17 16.73
CA SER A 154 5.43 -10.27 17.41
C SER A 154 6.43 -11.11 18.21
N PRO A 155 7.73 -10.80 18.17
CA PRO A 155 8.69 -11.40 19.08
C PRO A 155 8.39 -10.86 20.49
N GLN A 156 8.51 -11.74 21.48
CA GLN A 156 8.39 -11.40 22.90
C GLN A 156 9.59 -10.58 23.37
#